data_AF-A0A8T4Y6X7-F1
#
_entry.id   AF-A0A8T4Y6X7-F1
#
_cell.length_a   1.000
_cell.length_b   1.000
_cell.length_c   1.000
_cell.angle_alpha   90.00
_cell.angle_beta   90.00
_cell.angle_gamma   90.00
#
_symmetry.space_group_name_H-M   'P 1'
#
loop_
_entity.id
_entity.type
_entity.pdbx_description
1 polymer ?
#
loop_
_entity_poly.entity_id
_entity_poly.type
_entity_poly.pdbx_seq_one_letter_code
_entity_poly.pdbx_strand_id
1 'polypeptide(L)'
;MSQMKEDASLLVQESLQETVYRLEETRLGFRKSSAEETRKALNWILGRQGLKYSYRGLFAPTEKDMAEGLQTLTGEQFPGRNALSRHILGEEALRAIILWNRSSDPAAVKALKAYEKIVNLSEDGTFCCYNCTIAFLRTLTAAKVGNWSETLYKEIGKIRKKRTSNGRWHGFPFFYTLLALSEIDVPSAKDELQHASNAAKKLIKKYKQKDDRTSCFRTLALEASINAL
;
A
#
# COMPACT_ATOMS: atom_id res chain seq x y z
N MET A 1 7.74 -11.19 -24.25
CA MET A 1 6.49 -11.17 -23.47
C MET A 1 6.54 -12.37 -22.56
N SER A 2 6.70 -12.14 -21.26
CA SER A 2 6.87 -13.21 -20.28
C SER A 2 5.56 -13.97 -20.07
N GLN A 3 5.67 -15.28 -19.81
CA GLN A 3 4.58 -16.18 -19.47
C GLN A 3 4.02 -15.81 -18.09
N MET A 4 3.20 -14.77 -18.05
CA MET A 4 2.39 -14.45 -16.88
C MET A 4 1.45 -15.64 -16.61
N LYS A 5 1.53 -16.22 -15.41
CA LYS A 5 0.71 -17.35 -14.95
C LYS A 5 -0.76 -17.17 -15.35
N GLU A 6 -1.25 -18.02 -16.25
CA GLU A 6 -2.68 -18.15 -16.54
C GLU A 6 -3.47 -18.53 -15.27
N ASP A 7 -4.67 -17.97 -15.14
CA ASP A 7 -5.82 -18.48 -14.39
C ASP A 7 -5.77 -18.68 -12.87
N ALA A 8 -4.83 -18.08 -12.15
CA ALA A 8 -4.97 -18.00 -10.70
C ALA A 8 -6.05 -16.97 -10.31
N SER A 9 -7.15 -17.44 -9.70
CA SER A 9 -8.25 -16.63 -9.10
C SER A 9 -7.72 -15.37 -8.40
N LEU A 10 -8.39 -14.21 -8.57
CA LEU A 10 -8.01 -13.01 -7.82
C LEU A 10 -8.28 -13.17 -6.32
N LEU A 11 -9.36 -13.90 -5.99
CA LEU A 11 -9.72 -14.21 -4.62
C LEU A 11 -8.88 -15.38 -4.11
N VAL A 12 -8.16 -15.14 -3.03
CA VAL A 12 -7.51 -16.16 -2.20
C VAL A 12 -8.19 -16.11 -0.84
N GLN A 13 -9.16 -17.00 -0.62
CA GLN A 13 -10.07 -16.93 0.53
C GLN A 13 -9.35 -16.97 1.87
N GLU A 14 -8.20 -17.61 1.91
CA GLU A 14 -7.36 -17.73 3.09
C GLU A 14 -6.41 -16.55 3.27
N SER A 15 -6.33 -15.54 2.38
CA SER A 15 -5.41 -14.40 2.55
C SER A 15 -5.96 -13.09 1.98
N LEU A 16 -6.16 -12.11 2.87
CA LEU A 16 -6.48 -10.74 2.50
C LEU A 16 -5.31 -10.11 1.75
N GLN A 17 -4.08 -10.35 2.23
CA GLN A 17 -2.88 -9.84 1.59
C GLN A 17 -2.80 -10.25 0.12
N GLU A 18 -2.90 -11.55 -0.16
CA GLU A 18 -2.79 -12.06 -1.53
C GLU A 18 -3.93 -11.57 -2.41
N THR A 19 -5.16 -11.50 -1.88
CA THR A 19 -6.33 -11.00 -2.62
C THR A 19 -6.16 -9.52 -2.99
N VAL A 20 -5.75 -8.67 -2.03
CA VAL A 20 -5.49 -7.23 -2.27
C VAL A 20 -4.37 -7.06 -3.30
N TYR A 21 -3.32 -7.88 -3.22
CA TYR A 21 -2.18 -7.75 -4.13
C TYR A 21 -2.51 -8.18 -5.55
N ARG A 22 -3.29 -9.26 -5.73
CA ARG A 22 -3.78 -9.65 -7.07
C ARG A 22 -4.69 -8.60 -7.69
N LEU A 23 -5.50 -7.91 -6.88
CA LEU A 23 -6.29 -6.77 -7.35
C LEU A 23 -5.40 -5.61 -7.80
N GLU A 24 -4.34 -5.29 -7.05
CA GLU A 24 -3.42 -4.22 -7.45
C GLU A 24 -2.60 -4.60 -8.70
N GLU A 25 -2.14 -5.85 -8.82
CA GLU A 25 -1.53 -6.37 -10.06
C GLU A 25 -2.46 -6.19 -11.26
N THR A 26 -3.75 -6.51 -11.09
CA THR A 26 -4.76 -6.38 -12.15
C THR A 26 -4.99 -4.92 -12.51
N ARG A 27 -5.12 -4.04 -11.51
CA ARG A 27 -5.32 -2.59 -11.70
C ARG A 27 -4.16 -1.95 -12.47
N LEU A 28 -2.94 -2.44 -12.26
CA LEU A 28 -1.73 -1.95 -12.94
C LEU A 28 -1.40 -2.69 -14.25
N GLY A 29 -2.22 -3.67 -14.65
CA GLY A 29 -1.99 -4.45 -15.88
C GLY A 29 -0.89 -5.50 -15.78
N PHE A 30 -0.35 -5.76 -14.58
CA PHE A 30 0.62 -6.85 -14.33
C PHE A 30 -0.05 -8.22 -14.24
N ARG A 31 -1.38 -8.28 -14.22
CA ARG A 31 -2.18 -9.50 -14.20
C ARG A 31 -3.44 -9.29 -15.06
N LYS A 32 -3.81 -10.30 -15.85
CA LYS A 32 -5.12 -10.34 -16.52
C LYS A 32 -6.18 -10.91 -15.58
N SER A 33 -7.38 -10.38 -15.63
CA SER A 33 -8.54 -10.92 -14.93
C SER A 33 -9.84 -10.53 -15.62
N SER A 34 -10.92 -11.23 -15.31
CA SER A 34 -12.27 -10.84 -15.72
C SER A 34 -12.87 -9.85 -14.73
N ALA A 35 -13.87 -9.08 -15.21
CA ALA A 35 -14.67 -8.22 -14.35
C ALA A 35 -15.37 -9.02 -13.24
N GLU A 36 -15.77 -10.26 -13.53
CA GLU A 36 -16.43 -11.14 -12.58
C GLU A 36 -15.50 -11.59 -11.44
N GLU A 37 -14.28 -12.00 -11.76
CA GLU A 37 -13.28 -12.36 -10.73
C GLU A 37 -12.90 -11.14 -9.87
N THR A 38 -12.79 -9.97 -10.49
CA THR A 38 -12.55 -8.71 -9.78
C THR A 38 -13.69 -8.41 -8.82
N ARG A 39 -14.94 -8.53 -9.27
CA ARG A 39 -16.14 -8.33 -8.45
C ARG A 39 -16.20 -9.31 -7.28
N LYS A 40 -15.89 -10.59 -7.50
CA LYS A 40 -15.84 -11.61 -6.43
C LYS A 40 -14.81 -11.24 -5.36
N ALA A 41 -13.60 -10.88 -5.76
CA ALA A 41 -12.54 -10.50 -4.82
C ALA A 41 -12.91 -9.25 -4.01
N LEU A 42 -13.45 -8.20 -4.66
CA LEU A 42 -13.88 -6.97 -3.98
C LEU A 42 -15.04 -7.24 -3.00
N ASN A 43 -16.05 -8.01 -3.40
CA ASN A 43 -17.15 -8.39 -2.51
C ASN A 43 -16.66 -9.19 -1.30
N TRP A 44 -15.69 -10.08 -1.49
CA TRP A 44 -15.07 -10.81 -0.39
C TRP A 44 -14.33 -9.86 0.56
N ILE A 45 -13.55 -8.89 0.05
CA ILE A 45 -12.90 -7.86 0.89
C ILE A 45 -13.94 -7.06 1.67
N LEU A 46 -15.03 -6.61 1.03
CA LEU A 46 -16.10 -5.87 1.70
C LEU A 46 -16.69 -6.65 2.88
N GLY A 47 -16.84 -7.96 2.74
CA GLY A 47 -17.28 -8.87 3.81
C GLY A 47 -16.31 -8.99 4.99
N ARG A 48 -15.07 -8.51 4.87
CA ARG A 48 -14.07 -8.51 5.94
C ARG A 48 -14.18 -7.31 6.90
N GLN A 49 -15.05 -6.34 6.62
CA GLN A 49 -15.15 -5.12 7.42
C GLN A 49 -15.54 -5.42 8.87
N GLY A 50 -14.74 -4.94 9.83
CA GLY A 50 -15.05 -5.05 11.26
C GLY A 50 -14.98 -6.46 11.85
N LEU A 51 -14.56 -7.47 11.10
CA LEU A 51 -14.39 -8.83 11.63
C LEU A 51 -13.23 -8.91 12.65
N LYS A 52 -13.08 -10.08 13.28
CA LYS A 52 -11.95 -10.41 14.16
C LYS A 52 -10.62 -10.06 13.47
N TYR A 53 -9.74 -9.36 14.20
CA TYR A 53 -8.48 -8.79 13.75
C TYR A 53 -8.55 -7.50 12.91
N SER A 54 -9.74 -6.95 12.65
CA SER A 54 -9.83 -5.62 12.06
C SER A 54 -9.07 -4.58 12.89
N TYR A 55 -8.32 -3.72 12.22
CA TYR A 55 -7.73 -2.56 12.86
C TYR A 55 -8.77 -1.45 12.92
N ARG A 56 -9.27 -1.14 14.13
CA ARG A 56 -10.21 -0.03 14.38
C ARG A 56 -11.43 0.01 13.45
N GLY A 57 -11.95 -1.14 13.03
CA GLY A 57 -13.13 -1.23 12.16
C GLY A 57 -12.85 -1.18 10.66
N LEU A 58 -11.57 -1.23 10.25
CA LEU A 58 -11.19 -1.49 8.85
C LEU A 58 -11.44 -2.96 8.46
N PHE A 59 -10.90 -3.38 7.32
CA PHE A 59 -11.01 -4.75 6.82
C PHE A 59 -10.04 -5.68 7.55
N ALA A 60 -10.52 -6.85 7.96
CA ALA A 60 -9.77 -7.77 8.78
C ALA A 60 -8.91 -8.74 7.96
N PRO A 61 -7.60 -8.90 8.28
CA PRO A 61 -6.78 -10.00 7.78
C PRO A 61 -7.37 -11.36 8.14
N THR A 62 -7.01 -12.41 7.42
CA THR A 62 -7.39 -13.80 7.73
C THR A 62 -6.52 -14.41 8.84
N GLU A 63 -6.89 -15.59 9.34
CA GLU A 63 -6.04 -16.33 10.28
C GLU A 63 -4.67 -16.67 9.67
N LYS A 64 -4.59 -16.96 8.37
CA LYS A 64 -3.32 -17.21 7.67
C LYS A 64 -2.46 -15.95 7.62
N ASP A 65 -3.03 -14.79 7.27
CA ASP A 65 -2.29 -13.52 7.29
C ASP A 65 -1.74 -13.20 8.69
N MET A 66 -2.50 -13.57 9.73
CA MET A 66 -2.06 -13.40 11.11
C MET A 66 -0.98 -14.41 11.52
N ALA A 67 -1.00 -15.63 10.98
CA ALA A 67 0.00 -16.66 11.28
C ALA A 67 1.33 -16.42 10.54
N GLU A 68 1.26 -16.07 9.25
CA GLU A 68 2.43 -15.89 8.38
C GLU A 68 3.06 -14.50 8.53
N GLY A 69 2.27 -13.50 8.93
CA GLY A 69 2.68 -12.11 9.03
C GLY A 69 2.51 -11.35 7.72
N LEU A 70 3.17 -10.19 7.62
CA LEU A 70 3.02 -9.28 6.49
C LEU A 70 4.21 -9.39 5.53
N GLN A 71 3.93 -9.39 4.23
CA GLN A 71 4.87 -9.04 3.18
C GLN A 71 4.26 -7.92 2.35
N THR A 72 4.96 -6.82 2.09
CA THR A 72 4.45 -5.72 1.23
C THR A 72 4.44 -6.10 -0.25
N LEU A 73 3.75 -5.32 -1.10
CA LEU A 73 3.81 -5.46 -2.57
C LEU A 73 5.24 -5.42 -3.13
N THR A 74 6.11 -4.65 -2.49
CA THR A 74 7.53 -4.49 -2.83
C THR A 74 8.44 -5.46 -2.08
N GLY A 75 7.87 -6.45 -1.38
CA GLY A 75 8.54 -7.63 -0.86
C GLY A 75 9.30 -7.45 0.46
N GLU A 76 9.12 -6.34 1.18
CA GLU A 76 9.56 -6.21 2.57
C GLU A 76 8.73 -7.15 3.46
N GLN A 77 9.38 -7.94 4.34
CA GLN A 77 8.74 -8.98 5.16
C GLN A 77 8.78 -8.65 6.66
N PHE A 78 7.70 -8.97 7.36
CA PHE A 78 7.50 -8.71 8.78
C PHE A 78 6.83 -9.91 9.48
N PRO A 79 7.53 -11.04 9.63
CA PRO A 79 6.99 -12.24 10.27
C PRO A 79 6.65 -11.97 11.75
N GLY A 80 5.54 -12.54 12.23
CA GLY A 80 5.12 -12.44 13.63
C GLY A 80 4.69 -11.04 14.11
N ARG A 81 4.56 -10.07 13.21
CA ARG A 81 4.17 -8.68 13.54
C ARG A 81 2.66 -8.46 13.39
N ASN A 82 1.87 -9.16 14.22
CA ASN A 82 0.41 -9.15 14.15
C ASN A 82 -0.23 -7.75 14.14
N ALA A 83 0.27 -6.83 14.97
CA ALA A 83 -0.23 -5.45 14.99
C ALA A 83 0.00 -4.73 13.64
N LEU A 84 1.16 -4.97 13.01
CA LEU A 84 1.51 -4.40 11.72
C LEU A 84 0.65 -4.98 10.59
N SER A 85 0.43 -6.31 10.58
CA SER A 85 -0.43 -6.98 9.59
C SER A 85 -1.84 -6.42 9.59
N ARG A 86 -2.46 -6.28 10.78
CA ARG A 86 -3.81 -5.70 10.91
C ARG A 86 -3.89 -4.28 10.37
N HIS A 87 -2.85 -3.50 10.65
CA HIS A 87 -2.77 -2.11 10.23
C HIS A 87 -2.69 -1.97 8.71
N ILE A 88 -1.60 -2.50 8.15
CA ILE A 88 -1.26 -2.31 6.75
C ILE A 88 -2.29 -2.98 5.85
N LEU A 89 -2.73 -4.20 6.17
CA LEU A 89 -3.72 -4.89 5.35
C LEU A 89 -5.10 -4.25 5.42
N GLY A 90 -5.49 -3.70 6.58
CA GLY A 90 -6.77 -2.99 6.72
C GLY A 90 -6.81 -1.71 5.88
N GLU A 91 -5.70 -0.97 5.87
CA GLU A 91 -5.53 0.25 5.07
C GLU A 91 -5.42 -0.05 3.57
N GLU A 92 -4.56 -0.99 3.16
CA GLU A 92 -4.41 -1.40 1.77
C GLU A 92 -5.70 -1.97 1.18
N ALA A 93 -6.49 -2.71 1.97
CA ALA A 93 -7.81 -3.18 1.57
C ALA A 93 -8.79 -2.02 1.35
N LEU A 94 -8.80 -1.02 2.25
CA LEU A 94 -9.63 0.17 2.06
C LEU A 94 -9.21 0.95 0.81
N ARG A 95 -7.90 1.16 0.61
CA ARG A 95 -7.36 1.76 -0.61
C ARG A 95 -7.81 1.01 -1.86
N ALA A 96 -7.72 -0.32 -1.88
CA ALA A 96 -8.16 -1.13 -3.01
C ALA A 96 -9.66 -0.91 -3.31
N ILE A 97 -10.53 -0.95 -2.30
CA ILE A 97 -11.97 -0.66 -2.45
C ILE A 97 -12.21 0.71 -3.07
N ILE A 98 -11.48 1.74 -2.62
CA ILE A 98 -11.60 3.11 -3.16
C ILE A 98 -11.16 3.15 -4.63
N LEU A 99 -9.99 2.60 -4.96
CA LEU A 99 -9.43 2.65 -6.32
C LEU A 99 -10.24 1.84 -7.34
N TRP A 100 -11.00 0.85 -6.89
CA TRP A 100 -11.96 0.11 -7.71
C TRP A 100 -13.37 0.73 -7.72
N ASN A 101 -13.52 1.98 -7.25
CA ASN A 101 -14.78 2.75 -7.22
C ASN A 101 -15.91 2.06 -6.44
N ARG A 102 -15.56 1.41 -5.32
CA ARG A 102 -16.50 0.70 -4.43
C ARG A 102 -16.73 1.46 -3.10
N SER A 103 -16.39 2.74 -3.04
CA SER A 103 -16.51 3.57 -1.82
C SER A 103 -17.93 3.76 -1.30
N SER A 104 -18.95 3.60 -2.17
CA SER A 104 -20.37 3.73 -1.81
C SER A 104 -20.96 2.48 -1.17
N ASP A 105 -20.26 1.34 -1.17
CA ASP A 105 -20.73 0.13 -0.51
C ASP A 105 -20.88 0.37 1.02
N PRO A 106 -21.92 -0.19 1.69
CA PRO A 106 -22.14 0.06 3.12
C PRO A 106 -20.94 -0.28 4.01
N ALA A 107 -20.20 -1.34 3.69
CA ALA A 107 -18.98 -1.71 4.40
C ALA A 107 -17.85 -0.68 4.16
N ALA A 108 -17.69 -0.19 2.93
CA ALA A 108 -16.71 0.83 2.59
C ALA A 108 -17.00 2.15 3.32
N VAL A 109 -18.26 2.59 3.37
CA VAL A 109 -18.69 3.79 4.11
C VAL A 109 -18.36 3.67 5.61
N LYS A 110 -18.60 2.49 6.21
CA LYS A 110 -18.22 2.24 7.62
C LYS A 110 -16.70 2.31 7.82
N ALA A 111 -15.93 1.68 6.93
CA ALA A 111 -14.46 1.69 6.98
C ALA A 111 -13.89 3.09 6.77
N LEU A 112 -14.44 3.90 5.86
CA LEU A 112 -14.06 5.30 5.65
C LEU A 112 -14.30 6.15 6.90
N LYS A 113 -15.47 6.02 7.55
CA LYS A 113 -15.75 6.72 8.82
C LYS A 113 -14.79 6.30 9.93
N ALA A 114 -14.42 5.01 9.98
CA ALA A 114 -13.42 4.52 10.91
C ALA A 114 -12.02 5.08 10.61
N TYR A 115 -11.65 5.14 9.34
CA TYR A 115 -10.38 5.68 8.87
C TYR A 115 -10.25 7.19 9.13
N GLU A 116 -11.32 7.96 8.92
CA GLU A 116 -11.35 9.39 9.25
C GLU A 116 -11.06 9.66 10.73
N LYS A 117 -11.63 8.84 11.63
CA LYS A 117 -11.28 8.91 13.06
C LYS A 117 -9.81 8.61 13.32
N ILE A 118 -9.21 7.69 12.55
CA ILE A 118 -7.78 7.39 12.64
C ILE A 118 -6.94 8.60 12.22
N VAL A 119 -7.30 9.26 11.11
CA VAL A 119 -6.63 10.47 10.61
C VAL A 119 -6.68 11.59 11.65
N ASN A 120 -7.84 11.81 12.27
CA ASN A 120 -8.05 12.87 13.24
C ASN A 120 -7.37 12.63 14.60
N LEU A 121 -6.88 11.42 14.88
CA LEU A 121 -6.14 11.11 16.11
C LEU A 121 -4.62 11.36 16.00
N SER A 122 -4.11 11.74 14.82
CA SER A 122 -2.67 11.97 14.58
C SER A 122 -2.21 13.38 15.00
N GLU A 123 -2.39 13.73 16.28
CA GLU A 123 -2.02 15.05 16.81
C GLU A 123 -0.49 15.21 16.95
N ASP A 124 0.24 14.17 17.36
CA ASP A 124 1.68 14.29 17.73
C ASP A 124 2.65 13.77 16.68
N GLY A 125 2.12 13.29 15.56
CA GLY A 125 2.89 13.16 14.36
C GLY A 125 3.99 12.08 14.36
N THR A 126 3.63 10.82 14.57
CA THR A 126 4.13 9.68 13.78
C THR A 126 3.03 8.62 13.80
N PHE A 127 2.60 8.14 12.64
CA PHE A 127 1.54 7.15 12.60
C PHE A 127 2.09 5.77 13.01
N CYS A 128 1.93 5.40 14.29
CA CYS A 128 2.30 4.12 14.93
C CYS A 128 3.78 3.66 14.78
N CYS A 129 4.30 3.50 13.56
CA CYS A 129 5.70 3.28 13.22
C CYS A 129 5.99 3.64 11.75
N TYR A 130 7.26 3.61 11.33
CA TYR A 130 7.66 3.94 9.95
C TYR A 130 6.94 3.10 8.89
N ASN A 131 6.71 1.81 9.14
CA ASN A 131 6.07 0.90 8.18
C ASN A 131 4.58 1.21 8.02
N CYS A 132 3.85 1.38 9.13
CA CYS A 132 2.42 1.75 9.11
C CYS A 132 2.21 3.10 8.41
N THR A 133 3.13 4.06 8.62
CA THR A 133 3.03 5.40 8.02
C THR A 133 2.93 5.33 6.50
N ILE A 134 3.62 4.39 5.84
CA ILE A 134 3.59 4.29 4.37
C ILE A 134 2.23 3.77 3.86
N ALA A 135 1.66 2.73 4.49
CA ALA A 135 0.33 2.23 4.14
C ALA A 135 -0.77 3.28 4.42
N PHE A 136 -0.63 3.99 5.54
CA PHE A 136 -1.46 5.13 5.90
C PHE A 136 -1.44 6.20 4.81
N LEU A 137 -0.26 6.65 4.36
CA LEU A 137 -0.16 7.70 3.33
C LEU A 137 -0.79 7.30 1.99
N ARG A 138 -0.59 6.05 1.55
CA ARG A 138 -1.22 5.53 0.32
C ARG A 138 -2.73 5.54 0.42
N THR A 139 -3.26 5.14 1.57
CA THR A 139 -4.71 5.09 1.82
C THR A 139 -5.31 6.48 1.98
N LEU A 140 -4.62 7.38 2.69
CA LEU A 140 -5.03 8.78 2.88
C LEU A 140 -5.17 9.50 1.54
N THR A 141 -4.22 9.27 0.62
CA THR A 141 -4.22 9.88 -0.71
C THR A 141 -5.38 9.41 -1.57
N ALA A 142 -5.79 8.15 -1.44
CA ALA A 142 -6.97 7.61 -2.10
C ALA A 142 -8.27 8.10 -1.44
N ALA A 143 -8.35 8.09 -0.11
CA ALA A 143 -9.56 8.36 0.65
C ALA A 143 -9.92 9.85 0.73
N LYS A 144 -8.91 10.73 0.86
CA LYS A 144 -9.07 12.19 0.98
C LYS A 144 -10.12 12.63 2.02
N VAL A 145 -10.09 12.01 3.21
CA VAL A 145 -11.02 12.27 4.32
C VAL A 145 -10.42 13.17 5.41
N GLY A 146 -11.25 13.90 6.16
CA GLY A 146 -10.79 14.81 7.22
C GLY A 146 -9.80 15.87 6.71
N ASN A 147 -8.80 16.20 7.53
CA ASN A 147 -7.73 17.16 7.19
C ASN A 147 -6.61 16.54 6.32
N TRP A 148 -6.98 15.68 5.35
CA TRP A 148 -6.03 14.81 4.64
C TRP A 148 -4.81 15.54 4.07
N SER A 149 -5.00 16.73 3.50
CA SER A 149 -3.90 17.48 2.87
C SER A 149 -2.87 17.92 3.92
N GLU A 150 -3.33 18.53 5.02
CA GLU A 150 -2.45 18.94 6.12
C GLU A 150 -1.71 17.74 6.72
N THR A 151 -2.44 16.65 6.98
CA THR A 151 -1.85 15.41 7.49
C THR A 151 -0.81 14.85 6.52
N LEU A 152 -1.10 14.81 5.22
CA LEU A 152 -0.20 14.34 4.18
C LEU A 152 1.12 15.15 4.16
N TYR A 153 1.04 16.49 4.15
CA TYR A 153 2.24 17.34 4.20
C TYR A 153 3.04 17.14 5.49
N LYS A 154 2.36 17.02 6.63
CA LYS A 154 2.99 16.75 7.93
C LYS A 154 3.75 15.41 7.94
N GLU A 155 3.15 14.34 7.41
CA GLU A 155 3.80 13.02 7.33
C GLU A 155 4.98 12.99 6.35
N ILE A 156 4.84 13.58 5.15
CA ILE A 156 5.95 13.69 4.18
C ILE A 156 7.11 14.50 4.79
N GLY A 157 6.80 15.57 5.53
CA GLY A 157 7.80 16.36 6.25
C GLY A 157 8.64 15.54 7.24
N LYS A 158 8.11 14.44 7.79
CA LYS A 158 8.86 13.53 8.67
C LYS A 158 9.72 12.55 7.89
N ILE A 159 9.23 12.06 6.75
CA ILE A 159 10.04 11.28 5.82
C ILE A 159 11.29 12.12 5.46
N ARG A 160 11.10 13.40 5.10
CA ARG A 160 12.19 14.34 4.82
C ARG A 160 13.19 14.46 5.97
N LYS A 161 12.72 14.58 7.22
CA LYS A 161 13.59 14.65 8.42
C LYS A 161 14.39 13.37 8.68
N LYS A 162 14.04 12.26 8.03
CA LYS A 162 14.75 10.97 8.12
C LYS A 162 15.63 10.68 6.92
N ARG A 163 15.79 11.62 5.96
CA ARG A 163 16.70 11.45 4.83
C ARG A 163 18.10 11.05 5.29
N THR A 164 18.71 10.12 4.57
CA THR A 164 20.10 9.70 4.73
C THR A 164 20.91 10.13 3.51
N SER A 165 22.22 10.34 3.69
CA SER A 165 23.14 10.79 2.63
C SER A 165 23.23 9.84 1.43
N ASN A 166 22.83 8.58 1.59
CA ASN A 166 22.81 7.58 0.53
C ASN A 166 21.52 7.57 -0.31
N GLY A 167 20.66 8.60 -0.21
CA GLY A 167 19.42 8.70 -0.98
C GLY A 167 18.30 7.77 -0.47
N ARG A 168 18.28 7.49 0.83
CA ARG A 168 17.24 6.68 1.49
C ARG A 168 16.67 7.46 2.68
N TRP A 169 15.89 6.77 3.51
CA TRP A 169 15.37 7.30 4.76
C TRP A 169 15.61 6.31 5.90
N HIS A 170 15.98 6.82 7.07
CA HIS A 170 16.17 6.00 8.26
C HIS A 170 14.83 5.39 8.72
N GLY A 171 14.78 4.07 8.81
CA GLY A 171 13.65 3.31 9.35
C GLY A 171 12.50 3.03 8.37
N PHE A 172 12.39 3.78 7.28
CA PHE A 172 11.33 3.57 6.28
C PHE A 172 11.69 2.46 5.27
N PRO A 173 10.74 1.58 4.90
CA PRO A 173 10.95 0.53 3.92
C PRO A 173 11.15 1.14 2.52
N PHE A 174 12.37 1.04 1.98
CA PHE A 174 12.80 1.84 0.84
C PHE A 174 11.88 1.72 -0.40
N PHE A 175 11.57 0.50 -0.85
CA PHE A 175 10.79 0.33 -2.07
C PHE A 175 9.32 0.66 -1.86
N TYR A 176 8.78 0.26 -0.71
CA TYR A 176 7.39 0.56 -0.38
C TYR A 176 7.17 2.07 -0.22
N THR A 177 8.16 2.80 0.33
CA THR A 177 8.14 4.26 0.44
C THR A 177 8.17 4.92 -0.94
N LEU A 178 9.03 4.45 -1.85
CA LEU A 178 9.04 4.94 -3.23
C LEU A 178 7.72 4.70 -3.95
N LEU A 179 7.13 3.51 -3.79
CA LEU A 179 5.83 3.20 -4.37
C LEU A 179 4.76 4.15 -3.84
N ALA A 180 4.72 4.37 -2.52
CA ALA A 180 3.78 5.32 -1.94
C ALA A 180 3.96 6.74 -2.46
N LEU A 181 5.19 7.27 -2.45
CA LEU A 181 5.48 8.62 -2.95
C LEU A 181 5.14 8.78 -4.43
N SER A 182 5.28 7.72 -5.25
CA SER A 182 4.90 7.75 -6.67
C SER A 182 3.39 7.89 -6.93
N GLU A 183 2.57 7.58 -5.93
CA GLU A 183 1.11 7.67 -6.01
C GLU A 183 0.57 9.01 -5.46
N ILE A 184 1.45 9.85 -4.91
CA ILE A 184 1.07 11.10 -4.25
C ILE A 184 1.46 12.29 -5.14
N ASP A 185 0.43 12.94 -5.68
CA ASP A 185 0.59 14.11 -6.56
C ASP A 185 0.71 15.42 -5.76
N VAL A 186 1.81 15.56 -5.01
CA VAL A 186 2.17 16.83 -4.34
C VAL A 186 3.66 17.12 -4.51
N PRO A 187 4.09 18.40 -4.56
CA PRO A 187 5.50 18.77 -4.77
C PRO A 187 6.45 18.12 -3.75
N SER A 188 6.06 18.06 -2.47
CA SER A 188 6.91 17.48 -1.43
C SER A 188 7.14 15.98 -1.61
N ALA A 189 6.21 15.23 -2.22
CA ALA A 189 6.43 13.82 -2.56
C ALA A 189 7.43 13.69 -3.72
N LYS A 190 7.33 14.56 -4.73
CA LYS A 190 8.28 14.64 -5.85
C LYS A 190 9.71 14.96 -5.35
N ASP A 191 9.86 15.87 -4.38
CA ASP A 191 11.16 16.18 -3.78
C ASP A 191 11.79 14.96 -3.09
N GLU A 192 10.99 14.14 -2.41
CA GLU A 192 11.47 12.89 -1.81
C GLU A 192 11.83 11.85 -2.89
N LEU A 193 11.06 11.74 -3.96
CA LEU A 193 11.41 10.89 -5.11
C LEU A 193 12.74 11.33 -5.75
N GLN A 194 12.97 12.64 -5.91
CA GLN A 194 14.23 13.20 -6.41
C GLN A 194 15.41 12.89 -5.50
N HIS A 195 15.24 13.02 -4.17
CA HIS A 195 16.25 12.66 -3.18
C HIS A 195 16.73 11.19 -3.34
N ALA A 196 15.81 10.28 -3.63
CA ALA A 196 16.11 8.87 -3.83
C ALA A 196 16.60 8.50 -5.24
N SER A 197 16.57 9.42 -6.20
CA SER A 197 16.83 9.15 -7.63
C SER A 197 18.18 8.47 -7.89
N ASN A 198 19.24 8.92 -7.22
CA ASN A 198 20.59 8.33 -7.38
C ASN A 198 20.66 6.90 -6.84
N ALA A 199 19.99 6.61 -5.73
CA ALA A 199 19.87 5.24 -5.23
C ALA A 199 19.02 4.39 -6.19
N ALA A 200 17.95 4.96 -6.76
CA ALA A 200 17.08 4.27 -7.69
C ALA A 200 17.79 3.88 -9.00
N LYS A 201 18.57 4.78 -9.59
CA LYS A 201 19.39 4.54 -10.80
C LYS A 201 20.34 3.35 -10.62
N LYS A 202 20.92 3.17 -9.43
CA LYS A 202 21.81 2.04 -9.13
C LYS A 202 21.05 0.72 -9.02
N LEU A 203 19.81 0.76 -8.53
CA LEU A 203 19.01 -0.44 -8.24
C LEU A 203 18.18 -0.93 -9.43
N ILE A 204 17.77 -0.07 -10.35
CA ILE A 204 16.82 -0.44 -11.41
C ILE A 204 17.31 -1.58 -12.32
N LYS A 205 18.61 -1.63 -12.61
CA LYS A 205 19.23 -2.69 -13.41
C LYS A 205 19.01 -4.08 -12.81
N LYS A 206 18.93 -4.19 -11.48
CA LYS A 206 18.75 -5.46 -10.76
C LYS A 206 17.34 -6.05 -10.90
N TYR A 207 16.33 -5.20 -11.09
CA TYR A 207 14.92 -5.62 -11.04
C TYR A 207 14.25 -5.64 -12.41
N LYS A 208 14.76 -4.86 -13.38
CA LYS A 208 14.16 -4.74 -14.72
C LYS A 208 14.07 -6.06 -15.51
N GLN A 209 14.91 -7.05 -15.19
CA GLN A 209 14.95 -8.34 -15.90
C GLN A 209 14.09 -9.43 -15.25
N LYS A 210 13.44 -9.14 -14.12
CA LYS A 210 12.68 -10.14 -13.36
C LYS A 210 11.19 -9.92 -13.54
N ASP A 211 10.48 -11.00 -13.85
CA ASP A 211 9.03 -10.98 -14.09
C ASP A 211 8.21 -11.50 -12.88
N ASP A 212 8.74 -11.33 -11.67
CA ASP A 212 7.99 -11.61 -10.45
C ASP A 212 7.29 -10.35 -9.94
N ARG A 213 6.15 -10.51 -9.24
CA ARG A 213 5.37 -9.41 -8.63
C ARG A 213 6.26 -8.37 -7.95
N THR A 214 7.13 -8.83 -7.06
CA THR A 214 7.96 -7.93 -6.24
C THR A 214 8.84 -7.09 -7.14
N SER A 215 9.45 -7.69 -8.16
CA SER A 215 10.29 -6.98 -9.12
C SER A 215 9.51 -5.99 -9.99
N CYS A 216 8.27 -6.30 -10.39
CA CYS A 216 7.40 -5.37 -11.11
C CYS A 216 7.10 -4.11 -10.29
N PHE A 217 6.64 -4.28 -9.04
CA PHE A 217 6.36 -3.13 -8.16
C PHE A 217 7.61 -2.34 -7.77
N ARG A 218 8.75 -3.02 -7.55
CA ARG A 218 10.03 -2.33 -7.33
C ARG A 218 10.46 -1.53 -8.55
N THR A 219 10.31 -2.07 -9.75
CA THR A 219 10.68 -1.37 -10.99
C THR A 219 9.81 -0.13 -11.16
N LEU A 220 8.48 -0.24 -10.99
CA LEU A 220 7.57 0.90 -11.02
C LEU A 220 7.99 2.01 -10.05
N ALA A 221 8.27 1.66 -8.79
CA ALA A 221 8.68 2.60 -7.76
C ALA A 221 10.04 3.28 -8.06
N LEU A 222 10.99 2.51 -8.62
CA LEU A 222 12.30 3.03 -9.02
C LEU A 222 12.22 3.96 -10.23
N GLU A 223 11.40 3.63 -11.23
CA GLU A 223 11.18 4.46 -12.42
C GLU A 223 10.56 5.79 -12.05
N ALA A 224 9.57 5.81 -11.14
CA ALA A 224 8.99 7.04 -10.63
C ALA A 224 10.05 7.96 -9.99
N SER A 225 10.98 7.40 -9.22
CA SER A 225 12.08 8.16 -8.60
C SER A 225 13.10 8.68 -9.62
N ILE A 226 13.38 7.91 -10.68
CA ILE A 226 14.30 8.31 -11.75
C ILE A 226 13.70 9.44 -12.59
N ASN A 227 12.40 9.38 -12.86
CA ASN A 227 11.67 10.33 -13.69
C ASN A 227 11.18 11.57 -12.92
N ALA A 228 11.41 11.63 -11.60
CA ALA A 228 11.07 12.80 -10.79
C ALA A 228 12.00 13.99 -11.01
N LEU A 229 13.10 13.81 -11.75
CA LEU A 229 14.09 14.85 -12.07
C LEU A 229 13.53 15.92 -13.01
#